data_AF-A0A950WZM8-F1
#
_entry.id   AF-A0A950WZM8-F1
#
_cell.length_a   1.000
_cell.length_b   1.000
_cell.length_c   1.000
_cell.angle_alpha   90.00
_cell.angle_beta   90.00
_cell.angle_gamma   90.00
#
_symmetry.space_group_name_H-M   'P 1'
#
loop_
_entity.id
_entity.type
_entity.pdbx_description
1 polymer ?
#
loop_
_entity_poly.entity_id
_entity_poly.type
_entity_poly.pdbx_seq_one_letter_code
_entity_poly.pdbx_strand_id
1 'polypeptide(L)'
;MNDEAVPCPEQLVHSTPPAERPLLIYDGDCGFCARWTAKWQQTIRDKVDIVPFQSAGARFSEDIPVQCFRSAMRLIEPDGRVYSGAEAVLRALSYGAAPGRSGSYWCYQHVPGFGIICRAFYDCVAKHRELALVLTRALWGRELPIRSTYYRARHIFLRGLGLVYLIAFVSFWVQADGLVGAQGILPVAPWLDQVRERFGVESYWLLPTLCWFNASDWFLHLLCAVGTGLSVLLIFEIAPVLCLVLVWLIYLSLAVAGQTFTNFQWDYLLLETGFFSIFLAPLRWWPSSGFERPFSPWAHFLLRWLLFRLMFMSGVVKLSSGDPSWLNLSALHFHYWTQPLPTPLAWWANQLPGWFQEASVLIMFMIELVAPFLLFFPRRLRLLGAASIATFQILIALTGNYCFFNLLTIILCVLVIDDAVWPVLGRKRSEPVPVQGATWSPKLLIPVTAVVLLFSWPLLWESFFPEADWPPLLGTAYAY
;
A
#
# COMPACT_ATOMS: atom_id res chain seq x y z
N MET A 1 26.83 44.82 6.58
CA MET A 1 26.71 45.07 5.13
C MET A 1 25.40 44.44 4.72
N ASN A 2 24.40 45.25 4.40
CA ASN A 2 23.07 44.77 4.08
C ASN A 2 23.14 43.90 2.82
N ASP A 3 22.74 42.63 2.92
CA ASP A 3 22.43 41.78 1.76
C ASP A 3 21.20 42.37 1.07
N GLU A 4 21.40 43.38 0.22
CA GLU A 4 20.39 43.73 -0.78
C GLU A 4 20.20 42.49 -1.66
N ALA A 5 19.02 41.87 -1.53
CA ALA A 5 18.65 40.71 -2.32
C ALA A 5 18.72 41.09 -3.80
N VAL A 6 19.79 40.66 -4.48
CA VAL A 6 19.97 40.90 -5.91
C VAL A 6 18.72 40.37 -6.63
N PRO A 7 17.98 41.23 -7.35
CA PRO A 7 16.76 40.79 -8.03
C PRO A 7 17.15 39.80 -9.13
N CYS A 8 16.70 38.56 -8.97
CA CYS A 8 16.95 37.51 -9.93
C CYS A 8 15.90 37.61 -11.05
N PRO A 9 16.30 37.55 -12.34
CA PRO A 9 15.37 37.78 -13.44
C PRO A 9 14.38 36.62 -13.62
N GLU A 10 13.21 36.95 -14.15
CA GLU A 10 12.15 35.99 -14.54
C GLU A 10 12.21 35.65 -16.04
N GLN A 11 13.04 36.33 -16.82
CA GLN A 11 13.18 36.17 -18.27
C GLN A 11 14.65 36.43 -18.66
N LEU A 12 15.21 35.59 -19.54
CA LEU A 12 16.51 35.84 -20.17
C LEU A 12 16.38 36.95 -21.23
N VAL A 13 17.33 37.88 -21.24
CA VAL A 13 17.37 39.00 -22.19
C VAL A 13 18.56 38.88 -23.12
N HIS A 14 19.73 38.51 -22.60
CA HIS A 14 21.00 38.50 -23.34
C HIS A 14 21.50 37.07 -23.65
N SER A 15 21.38 36.17 -22.69
CA SER A 15 21.86 34.80 -22.78
C SER A 15 20.94 33.96 -23.67
N THR A 16 21.53 33.10 -24.50
CA THR A 16 20.75 32.21 -25.37
C THR A 16 20.02 31.13 -24.54
N PRO A 17 18.68 31.00 -24.64
CA PRO A 17 17.91 29.98 -23.94
C PRO A 17 18.26 28.57 -24.41
N PRO A 18 17.94 27.51 -23.64
CA PRO A 18 18.16 26.13 -24.08
C PRO A 18 17.32 25.82 -25.33
N ALA A 19 17.91 25.09 -26.29
CA ALA A 19 17.31 24.94 -27.62
C ALA A 19 16.13 23.95 -27.68
N GLU A 20 16.21 22.83 -26.95
CA GLU A 20 15.23 21.74 -27.07
C GLU A 20 14.49 21.43 -25.77
N ARG A 21 15.19 21.46 -24.64
CA ARG A 21 14.67 20.97 -23.35
C ARG A 21 14.83 22.02 -22.25
N PRO A 22 13.89 22.09 -21.31
CA PRO A 22 14.06 22.92 -20.12
C PRO A 22 15.31 22.49 -19.35
N LEU A 23 16.01 23.46 -18.75
CA LEU A 23 17.25 23.26 -18.01
C LEU A 23 17.04 23.61 -16.53
N LEU A 24 17.10 22.59 -15.65
CA LEU A 24 17.06 22.77 -14.20
C LEU A 24 18.48 22.89 -13.65
N ILE A 25 18.81 24.08 -13.16
CA ILE A 25 20.11 24.43 -12.60
C ILE A 25 20.04 24.39 -11.07
N TYR A 26 21.01 23.73 -10.43
CA TYR A 26 21.11 23.60 -8.98
C TYR A 26 22.53 23.85 -8.46
N ASP A 27 22.68 23.97 -7.14
CA ASP A 27 23.99 24.08 -6.48
C ASP A 27 24.66 22.70 -6.37
N GLY A 28 25.73 22.48 -7.15
CA GLY A 28 26.51 21.24 -7.15
C GLY A 28 27.24 20.94 -5.84
N ASP A 29 27.58 21.97 -5.06
CA ASP A 29 28.27 21.83 -3.78
C ASP A 29 27.29 21.49 -2.65
N CYS A 30 26.00 21.70 -2.87
CA CYS A 30 24.93 21.34 -1.94
C CYS A 30 24.65 19.83 -1.96
N GLY A 31 25.14 19.11 -0.94
CA GLY A 31 24.95 17.66 -0.81
C GLY A 31 23.49 17.20 -0.75
N PHE A 32 22.59 18.04 -0.24
CA PHE A 32 21.13 17.81 -0.31
C PHE A 32 20.62 17.90 -1.76
N CYS A 33 21.01 18.95 -2.48
CA CYS A 33 20.57 19.28 -3.82
C CYS A 33 21.01 18.21 -4.81
N ALA A 34 22.32 17.91 -4.84
CA ALA A 34 22.91 16.87 -5.70
C ALA A 34 22.22 15.50 -5.53
N ARG A 35 21.83 15.18 -4.31
CA ARG A 35 21.17 13.91 -3.99
C ARG A 35 19.74 13.84 -4.50
N TRP A 36 18.95 14.90 -4.31
CA TRP A 36 17.57 14.95 -4.79
C TRP A 36 17.50 15.11 -6.30
N THR A 37 18.39 15.87 -6.92
CA THR A 37 18.48 16.00 -8.38
C THR A 37 18.87 14.68 -9.04
N ALA A 38 19.80 13.91 -8.46
CA ALA A 38 20.11 12.56 -8.95
C ALA A 38 18.89 11.62 -8.94
N LYS A 39 18.02 11.74 -7.92
CA LYS A 39 16.75 11.00 -7.87
C LYS A 39 15.74 11.52 -8.89
N TRP A 40 15.62 12.83 -9.07
CA TRP A 40 14.69 13.44 -10.02
C TRP A 40 15.09 13.20 -11.48
N GLN A 41 16.38 13.15 -11.81
CA GLN A 41 16.89 12.82 -13.14
C GLN A 41 16.30 11.51 -13.66
N GLN A 42 16.11 10.52 -12.78
CA GLN A 42 15.52 9.22 -13.17
C GLN A 42 14.00 9.27 -13.39
N THR A 43 13.34 10.23 -12.76
CA THR A 43 11.88 10.44 -12.90
C THR A 43 11.59 11.25 -14.15
N ILE A 44 12.34 12.32 -14.36
CA ILE A 44 12.17 13.23 -15.49
C ILE A 44 12.80 12.67 -16.77
N ARG A 45 13.86 11.85 -16.64
CA ARG A 45 14.63 11.23 -17.73
C ARG A 45 15.12 12.30 -18.71
N ASP A 46 14.78 12.15 -19.98
CA ASP A 46 15.30 12.96 -21.08
C ASP A 46 14.38 14.15 -21.40
N LYS A 47 13.53 14.57 -20.45
CA LYS A 47 12.58 15.66 -20.66
C LYS A 47 13.03 17.01 -20.11
N VAL A 48 13.92 17.02 -19.11
CA VAL A 48 14.51 18.22 -18.50
C VAL A 48 15.96 17.87 -18.20
N ASP A 49 16.88 18.72 -18.61
CA ASP A 49 18.29 18.55 -18.32
C ASP A 49 18.57 19.12 -16.93
N ILE A 50 19.21 18.35 -16.05
CA ILE A 50 19.53 18.79 -14.68
C ILE A 50 21.04 18.92 -14.53
N VAL A 51 21.51 20.14 -14.29
CA VAL A 51 22.95 20.45 -14.28
C VAL A 51 23.34 21.32 -13.08
N PRO A 52 24.55 21.15 -12.52
CA PRO A 52 25.06 22.05 -11.52
C PRO A 52 25.38 23.42 -12.15
N PHE A 53 25.16 24.53 -11.42
CA PHE A 53 25.53 25.85 -11.94
C PHE A 53 27.04 25.99 -12.15
N GLN A 54 27.86 25.17 -11.48
CA GLN A 54 29.30 25.12 -11.68
C GLN A 54 29.67 24.77 -13.13
N SER A 55 28.84 24.01 -13.86
CA SER A 55 29.06 23.69 -15.28
C SER A 55 28.29 24.61 -16.24
N ALA A 56 27.08 25.04 -15.88
CA ALA A 56 26.19 25.78 -16.77
C ALA A 56 26.06 27.27 -16.46
N GLY A 57 26.50 27.74 -15.30
CA GLY A 57 26.28 29.10 -14.80
C GLY A 57 26.97 30.18 -15.62
N ALA A 58 28.15 29.89 -16.19
CA ALA A 58 28.88 30.82 -17.05
C ALA A 58 28.05 31.22 -18.28
N ARG A 59 27.27 30.29 -18.84
CA ARG A 59 26.40 30.52 -20.00
C ARG A 59 25.33 31.58 -19.76
N PHE A 60 24.86 31.73 -18.52
CA PHE A 60 23.76 32.63 -18.16
C PHE A 60 24.23 33.81 -17.30
N SER A 61 25.54 34.04 -17.23
CA SER A 61 26.14 35.01 -16.31
C SER A 61 25.80 36.47 -16.65
N GLU A 62 25.40 36.76 -17.90
CA GLU A 62 24.96 38.08 -18.34
C GLU A 62 23.58 38.47 -17.79
N ASP A 63 22.69 37.49 -17.58
CA ASP A 63 21.35 37.75 -17.04
C ASP A 63 21.21 37.34 -15.57
N ILE A 64 21.79 36.21 -15.17
CA ILE A 64 21.57 35.57 -13.88
C ILE A 64 22.85 35.61 -13.02
N PRO A 65 22.89 36.44 -11.98
CA PRO A 65 23.99 36.47 -11.03
C PRO A 65 24.21 35.12 -10.33
N VAL A 66 25.47 34.81 -9.98
CA VAL A 66 25.81 33.54 -9.30
C VAL A 66 25.07 33.39 -7.97
N GLN A 67 24.78 34.48 -7.24
CA GLN A 67 23.99 34.44 -6.01
C GLN A 67 22.58 33.86 -6.23
N CYS A 68 21.98 34.05 -7.42
CA CYS A 68 20.67 33.52 -7.76
C CYS A 68 20.65 32.00 -7.90
N PHE A 69 21.76 31.40 -8.35
CA PHE A 69 21.94 29.94 -8.40
C PHE A 69 22.29 29.35 -7.04
N ARG A 70 23.03 30.09 -6.20
CA ARG A 70 23.34 29.66 -4.82
C ARG A 70 22.13 29.71 -3.92
N SER A 71 21.24 30.69 -4.06
CA SER A 71 20.06 30.87 -3.21
C SER A 71 18.95 29.85 -3.49
N ALA A 72 18.67 29.58 -4.77
CA ALA A 72 17.58 28.69 -5.18
C ALA A 72 17.88 27.98 -6.50
N MET A 73 17.25 26.81 -6.67
CA MET A 73 17.20 26.12 -7.96
C MET A 73 16.48 26.98 -9.00
N ARG A 74 16.94 26.92 -10.24
CA ARG A 74 16.40 27.71 -11.36
C ARG A 74 16.02 26.77 -12.49
N LEU A 75 14.82 26.94 -13.03
CA LEU A 75 14.40 26.25 -14.25
C LEU A 75 14.34 27.27 -15.38
N ILE A 76 15.12 27.05 -16.43
CA ILE A 76 15.14 27.88 -17.64
C ILE A 76 14.40 27.12 -18.73
N GLU A 77 13.34 27.71 -19.26
CA GLU A 77 12.55 27.16 -20.35
C GLU A 77 13.16 27.49 -21.73
N PRO A 78 12.83 26.74 -22.80
CA PRO A 78 13.27 27.06 -24.16
C PRO A 78 12.79 28.42 -24.67
N ASP A 79 11.70 28.97 -24.10
CA ASP A 79 11.19 30.31 -24.40
C ASP A 79 11.92 31.44 -23.62
N GLY A 80 12.93 31.08 -22.83
CA GLY A 80 13.73 32.02 -22.03
C GLY A 80 13.12 32.40 -20.68
N ARG A 81 11.95 31.87 -20.31
CA ARG A 81 11.37 32.11 -18.97
C ARG A 81 12.20 31.41 -17.89
N VAL A 82 12.38 32.09 -16.76
CA VAL A 82 13.17 31.63 -15.62
C VAL A 82 12.26 31.49 -14.40
N TYR A 83 12.12 30.27 -13.90
CA TYR A 83 11.40 29.97 -12.67
C TYR A 83 12.37 29.70 -11.52
N SER A 84 11.92 29.94 -10.28
CA SER A 84 12.74 29.78 -9.08
C SER A 84 12.13 28.85 -8.03
N GLY A 85 13.01 28.22 -7.27
CA GLY A 85 12.69 27.58 -6.00
C GLY A 85 11.65 26.47 -6.12
N ALA A 86 10.58 26.55 -5.31
CA ALA A 86 9.50 25.58 -5.30
C ALA A 86 8.84 25.42 -6.67
N GLU A 87 8.63 26.52 -7.39
CA GLU A 87 8.00 26.53 -8.71
C GLU A 87 8.86 25.83 -9.75
N ALA A 88 10.15 26.15 -9.78
CA ALA A 88 11.12 25.51 -10.66
C ALA A 88 11.12 23.98 -10.48
N VAL A 89 11.14 23.52 -9.23
CA VAL A 89 11.14 22.09 -8.90
C VAL A 89 9.82 21.41 -9.30
N LEU A 90 8.67 21.97 -8.90
CA LEU A 90 7.37 21.37 -9.19
C LEU A 90 7.09 21.32 -10.70
N ARG A 91 7.49 22.38 -11.42
CA ARG A 91 7.37 22.45 -12.88
C ARG A 91 8.31 21.46 -13.56
N ALA A 92 9.58 21.37 -13.15
CA ALA A 92 10.52 20.39 -13.68
C ALA A 92 10.00 18.95 -13.51
N LEU A 93 9.45 18.63 -12.34
CA LEU A 93 8.85 17.32 -12.05
C LEU A 93 7.59 17.05 -12.85
N SER A 94 6.85 18.09 -13.24
CA SER A 94 5.63 17.96 -14.04
C SER A 94 5.90 17.38 -15.43
N TYR A 95 7.07 17.68 -16.02
CA TYR A 95 7.49 17.09 -17.29
C TYR A 95 7.67 15.57 -17.19
N GLY A 96 8.21 15.08 -16.08
CA GLY A 96 8.39 13.65 -15.80
C GLY A 96 7.09 12.88 -15.53
N ALA A 97 5.99 13.59 -15.26
CA ALA A 97 4.70 12.95 -15.03
C ALA A 97 4.10 12.40 -16.35
N ALA A 98 3.22 11.40 -16.24
CA ALA A 98 2.44 10.96 -17.41
C ALA A 98 1.55 12.12 -17.90
N PRO A 99 1.18 12.18 -19.19
CA PRO A 99 0.27 13.21 -19.70
C PRO A 99 -1.00 13.31 -18.83
N GLY A 100 -1.31 14.51 -18.34
CA GLY A 100 -2.43 14.76 -17.42
C GLY A 100 -2.17 14.49 -15.93
N ARG A 101 -0.91 14.22 -15.51
CA ARG A 101 -0.54 13.92 -14.11
C ARG A 101 0.41 14.93 -13.47
N SER A 102 0.40 16.18 -13.90
CA SER A 102 1.12 17.29 -13.26
C SER A 102 0.44 17.78 -11.99
N GLY A 103 -0.20 16.89 -11.21
CA GLY A 103 -1.11 17.26 -10.12
C GLY A 103 -0.50 18.22 -9.10
N SER A 104 0.77 18.06 -8.74
CA SER A 104 1.43 18.95 -7.78
C SER A 104 1.69 20.35 -8.34
N TYR A 105 2.06 20.48 -9.61
CA TYR A 105 2.22 21.79 -10.26
C TYR A 105 0.87 22.44 -10.56
N TRP A 106 -0.12 21.64 -10.96
CA TRP A 106 -1.49 22.11 -11.10
C TRP A 106 -2.04 22.65 -9.78
N CYS A 107 -1.84 21.94 -8.66
CA CYS A 107 -2.20 22.41 -7.33
C CYS A 107 -1.44 23.70 -6.95
N TYR A 108 -0.15 23.79 -7.28
CA TYR A 108 0.64 25.00 -7.09
C TYR A 108 0.05 26.23 -7.78
N GLN A 109 -0.54 26.05 -8.95
CA GLN A 109 -1.17 27.14 -9.71
C GLN A 109 -2.63 27.42 -9.32
N HIS A 110 -3.42 26.40 -8.97
CA HIS A 110 -4.88 26.52 -8.89
C HIS A 110 -5.45 26.39 -7.48
N VAL A 111 -4.74 25.77 -6.52
CA VAL A 111 -5.25 25.57 -5.16
C VAL A 111 -4.80 26.74 -4.29
N PRO A 112 -5.73 27.56 -3.74
CA PRO A 112 -5.38 28.68 -2.87
C PRO A 112 -4.53 28.21 -1.67
N GLY A 113 -3.46 28.94 -1.37
CA GLY A 113 -2.56 28.64 -0.25
C GLY A 113 -1.53 27.54 -0.50
N PHE A 114 -1.73 26.62 -1.45
CA PHE A 114 -0.78 25.54 -1.72
C PHE A 114 0.58 26.08 -2.19
N GLY A 115 0.58 27.06 -3.10
CA GLY A 115 1.81 27.71 -3.55
C GLY A 115 2.58 28.41 -2.43
N ILE A 116 1.88 29.02 -1.47
CA ILE A 116 2.50 29.67 -0.30
C ILE A 116 3.19 28.63 0.57
N ILE A 117 2.51 27.51 0.86
CA ILE A 117 3.06 26.41 1.66
C ILE A 117 4.29 25.81 0.97
N CYS A 118 4.22 25.57 -0.34
CA CYS A 118 5.35 25.02 -1.10
C CYS A 118 6.56 25.95 -1.09
N ARG A 119 6.36 27.26 -1.25
CA ARG A 119 7.43 28.27 -1.18
C ARG A 119 8.03 28.34 0.22
N ALA A 120 7.20 28.45 1.26
CA ALA A 120 7.66 28.48 2.65
C ALA A 120 8.47 27.22 3.03
N PHE A 121 8.00 26.04 2.58
CA PHE A 121 8.72 24.78 2.77
C PHE A 121 10.06 24.77 2.02
N TYR A 122 10.06 25.19 0.75
CA TYR A 122 11.29 25.28 -0.04
C TYR A 122 12.30 26.23 0.61
N ASP A 123 11.87 27.41 1.03
CA ASP A 123 12.74 28.42 1.65
C ASP A 123 13.31 27.92 2.98
N CYS A 124 12.51 27.20 3.77
CA CYS A 124 12.97 26.55 4.99
C CYS A 124 14.09 25.53 4.69
N VAL A 125 13.89 24.67 3.69
CA VAL A 125 14.89 23.68 3.26
C VAL A 125 16.14 24.36 2.68
N ALA A 126 15.95 25.40 1.87
CA ALA A 126 17.03 26.14 1.22
C ALA A 126 17.91 26.89 2.24
N LYS A 127 17.33 27.38 3.34
CA LYS A 127 18.05 27.99 4.48
C LYS A 127 18.75 26.95 5.35
N HIS A 128 18.23 25.73 5.45
CA HIS A 128 18.72 24.68 6.35
C HIS A 128 19.21 23.41 5.60
N ARG A 129 19.99 23.58 4.52
CA ARG A 129 20.42 22.48 3.63
C ARG A 129 21.17 21.35 4.35
N GLU A 130 22.03 21.68 5.31
CA GLU A 130 22.78 20.69 6.10
C GLU A 130 21.86 19.85 7.00
N LEU A 131 20.94 20.51 7.72
CA LEU A 131 19.93 19.81 8.52
C LEU A 131 19.03 18.96 7.61
N ALA A 132 18.60 19.49 6.47
CA ALA A 132 17.79 18.77 5.49
C ALA A 132 18.53 17.53 4.95
N LEU A 133 19.84 17.60 4.74
CA LEU A 133 20.68 16.46 4.37
C LEU A 133 20.74 15.41 5.48
N VAL A 134 20.95 15.83 6.73
CA VAL A 134 20.95 14.93 7.91
C VAL A 134 19.60 14.23 8.05
N LEU A 135 18.50 14.97 7.98
CA LEU A 135 17.13 14.41 8.03
C LEU A 135 16.87 13.47 6.85
N THR A 136 17.30 13.83 5.64
CA THR A 136 17.18 12.96 4.46
C THR A 136 17.92 11.64 4.69
N ARG A 137 19.15 11.69 5.24
CA ARG A 137 19.93 10.49 5.59
C ARG A 137 19.27 9.66 6.69
N ALA A 138 18.70 10.32 7.69
CA ALA A 138 18.01 9.68 8.80
C ALA A 138 16.74 8.95 8.33
N LEU A 139 15.94 9.55 7.46
CA LEU A 139 14.62 9.06 7.05
C LEU A 139 14.65 8.14 5.82
N TRP A 140 15.52 8.39 4.84
CA TRP A 140 15.61 7.59 3.61
C TRP A 140 16.82 6.65 3.56
N GLY A 141 17.85 6.90 4.38
CA GLY A 141 19.12 6.15 4.35
C GLY A 141 20.27 6.89 3.66
N ARG A 142 21.45 6.26 3.64
CA ARG A 142 22.67 6.86 3.06
C ARG A 142 22.54 7.08 1.55
N GLU A 143 21.89 6.14 0.87
CA GLU A 143 21.56 6.19 -0.55
C GLU A 143 20.05 6.40 -0.71
N LEU A 144 19.65 7.34 -1.58
CA LEU A 144 18.25 7.43 -1.98
C LEU A 144 17.98 6.27 -2.95
N PRO A 145 17.07 5.33 -2.63
CA PRO A 145 16.77 4.25 -3.54
C PRO A 145 16.22 4.80 -4.85
N ILE A 146 16.90 4.42 -5.93
CA ILE A 146 16.44 4.49 -7.31
C ILE A 146 15.07 3.80 -7.36
N ARG A 147 14.05 4.46 -7.93
CA ARG A 147 12.63 4.06 -8.00
C ARG A 147 12.43 2.55 -7.77
N SER A 148 11.92 2.19 -6.59
CA SER A 148 11.69 0.79 -6.20
C SER A 148 10.67 0.14 -7.12
N THR A 149 11.00 -1.01 -7.68
CA THR A 149 10.10 -1.78 -8.56
C THR A 149 9.20 -2.72 -7.77
N TYR A 150 9.51 -2.97 -6.48
CA TYR A 150 8.90 -3.96 -5.59
C TYR A 150 8.77 -5.33 -6.25
N TYR A 151 9.70 -5.64 -7.14
CA TYR A 151 9.66 -6.87 -7.91
C TYR A 151 9.72 -8.06 -6.95
N ARG A 152 10.74 -8.11 -6.08
CA ARG A 152 10.91 -9.22 -5.13
C ARG A 152 9.75 -9.29 -4.14
N ALA A 153 9.31 -8.15 -3.63
CA ALA A 153 8.18 -8.07 -2.71
C ALA A 153 6.90 -8.64 -3.33
N ARG A 154 6.58 -8.28 -4.58
CA ARG A 154 5.44 -8.83 -5.32
C ARG A 154 5.55 -10.36 -5.49
N HIS A 155 6.73 -10.86 -5.86
CA HIS A 155 6.96 -12.30 -6.00
C HIS A 155 6.72 -13.04 -4.68
N ILE A 156 7.36 -12.61 -3.60
CA ILE A 156 7.18 -13.21 -2.27
C ILE A 156 5.72 -13.12 -1.83
N PHE A 157 5.08 -11.98 -2.07
CA PHE A 157 3.68 -11.75 -1.74
C PHE A 157 2.73 -12.72 -2.47
N LEU A 158 2.83 -12.85 -3.80
CA LEU A 158 1.95 -13.73 -4.57
C LEU A 158 2.11 -15.19 -4.16
N ARG A 159 3.34 -15.63 -3.90
CA ARG A 159 3.60 -17.00 -3.42
C ARG A 159 3.06 -17.23 -2.01
N GLY A 160 3.26 -16.25 -1.12
CA GLY A 160 2.68 -16.27 0.22
C GLY A 160 1.16 -16.32 0.17
N LEU A 161 0.53 -15.53 -0.70
CA LEU A 161 -0.91 -15.53 -0.88
C LEU A 161 -1.42 -16.88 -1.41
N GLY A 162 -0.71 -17.50 -2.35
CA GLY A 162 -0.99 -18.87 -2.77
C GLY A 162 -0.90 -19.88 -1.62
N LEU A 163 0.09 -19.74 -0.72
CA LEU A 163 0.19 -20.56 0.48
C LEU A 163 -0.97 -20.33 1.45
N VAL A 164 -1.41 -19.08 1.64
CA VAL A 164 -2.58 -18.76 2.48
C VAL A 164 -3.84 -19.41 1.92
N TYR A 165 -4.09 -19.29 0.62
CA TYR A 165 -5.22 -19.96 -0.01
C TYR A 165 -5.15 -21.48 0.09
N LEU A 166 -3.95 -22.06 -0.08
CA LEU A 166 -3.74 -23.49 0.09
C LEU A 166 -4.12 -23.94 1.50
N ILE A 167 -3.66 -23.23 2.53
CA ILE A 167 -4.02 -23.49 3.94
C ILE A 167 -5.53 -23.38 4.13
N ALA A 168 -6.14 -22.31 3.61
CA ALA A 168 -7.58 -22.05 3.77
C ALA A 168 -8.44 -23.15 3.12
N PHE A 169 -8.15 -23.54 1.87
CA PHE A 169 -8.88 -24.61 1.18
C PHE A 169 -8.69 -25.96 1.84
N VAL A 170 -7.44 -26.36 2.15
CA VAL A 170 -7.20 -27.67 2.77
C VAL A 170 -7.84 -27.75 4.15
N SER A 171 -7.74 -26.69 4.94
CA SER A 171 -8.38 -26.61 6.26
C SER A 171 -9.90 -26.70 6.18
N PHE A 172 -10.53 -26.03 5.22
CA PHE A 172 -11.97 -26.14 5.01
C PHE A 172 -12.37 -27.52 4.48
N TRP A 173 -11.61 -28.07 3.53
CA TRP A 173 -11.92 -29.33 2.86
C TRP A 173 -12.07 -30.49 3.86
N VAL A 174 -11.15 -30.62 4.81
CA VAL A 174 -11.22 -31.71 5.81
C VAL A 174 -12.41 -31.60 6.76
N GLN A 175 -13.10 -30.45 6.78
CA GLN A 175 -14.26 -30.18 7.62
C GLN A 175 -15.57 -30.06 6.82
N ALA A 176 -15.49 -29.97 5.49
CA ALA A 176 -16.62 -29.59 4.63
C ALA A 176 -17.85 -30.48 4.84
N ASP A 177 -17.66 -31.81 4.90
CA ASP A 177 -18.76 -32.77 5.07
C ASP A 177 -19.49 -32.59 6.40
N GLY A 178 -18.73 -32.39 7.48
CA GLY A 178 -19.29 -32.23 8.82
C GLY A 178 -19.92 -30.86 9.05
N LEU A 179 -19.42 -29.82 8.39
CA LEU A 179 -19.93 -28.46 8.56
C LEU A 179 -21.13 -28.18 7.66
N VAL A 180 -20.98 -28.38 6.35
CA VAL A 180 -21.95 -27.89 5.35
C VAL A 180 -22.33 -28.90 4.27
N GLY A 181 -21.80 -30.12 4.33
CA GLY A 181 -22.27 -31.23 3.50
C GLY A 181 -23.72 -31.61 3.80
N ALA A 182 -24.27 -32.53 3.02
CA ALA A 182 -25.67 -32.96 3.09
C ALA A 182 -26.07 -33.50 4.48
N GLN A 183 -25.11 -34.08 5.22
CA GLN A 183 -25.28 -34.56 6.60
C GLN A 183 -24.57 -33.67 7.63
N GLY A 184 -24.11 -32.49 7.22
CA GLY A 184 -23.39 -31.55 8.07
C GLY A 184 -24.31 -30.80 9.05
N ILE A 185 -23.69 -29.97 9.89
CA ILE A 185 -24.41 -29.16 10.89
C ILE A 185 -25.32 -28.12 10.21
N LEU A 186 -24.83 -27.45 9.16
CA LEU A 186 -25.57 -26.47 8.37
C LEU A 186 -25.51 -26.81 6.87
N PRO A 187 -26.28 -27.82 6.40
CA PRO A 187 -26.22 -28.27 5.01
C PRO A 187 -26.53 -27.14 4.01
N VAL A 188 -25.65 -26.94 3.04
CA VAL A 188 -25.75 -25.81 2.09
C VAL A 188 -26.94 -25.94 1.13
N ALA A 189 -27.24 -27.15 0.64
CA ALA A 189 -28.28 -27.37 -0.35
C ALA A 189 -29.69 -26.95 0.12
N PRO A 190 -30.22 -27.47 1.25
CA PRO A 190 -31.54 -27.06 1.74
C PRO A 190 -31.58 -25.59 2.18
N TRP A 191 -30.44 -25.01 2.57
CA TRP A 191 -30.37 -23.59 2.91
C TRP A 191 -30.51 -22.70 1.66
N LEU A 192 -29.79 -23.01 0.58
CA LEU A 192 -29.91 -22.28 -0.68
C LEU A 192 -31.33 -22.42 -1.27
N ASP A 193 -31.97 -23.58 -1.14
CA ASP A 193 -33.36 -23.78 -1.54
C ASP A 193 -34.30 -22.85 -0.77
N GLN A 194 -34.17 -22.76 0.56
CA GLN A 194 -34.97 -21.85 1.39
C GLN A 194 -34.75 -20.38 1.02
N VAL A 195 -33.51 -19.96 0.76
CA VAL A 195 -33.21 -18.58 0.35
C VAL A 195 -33.83 -18.28 -1.01
N ARG A 196 -33.75 -19.22 -1.95
CA ARG A 196 -34.36 -19.07 -3.28
C ARG A 196 -35.89 -19.02 -3.19
N GLU A 197 -36.51 -19.82 -2.35
CA GLU A 197 -37.96 -19.78 -2.10
C GLU A 197 -38.40 -18.43 -1.53
N ARG A 198 -37.58 -17.84 -0.65
CA ARG A 198 -37.91 -16.58 0.02
C ARG A 198 -37.66 -15.33 -0.82
N PHE A 199 -36.55 -15.29 -1.56
CA PHE A 199 -36.07 -14.08 -2.25
C PHE A 199 -36.06 -14.20 -3.78
N GLY A 200 -36.39 -15.37 -4.34
CA GLY A 200 -36.46 -15.58 -5.78
C GLY A 200 -35.14 -15.23 -6.47
N VAL A 201 -35.20 -14.36 -7.49
CA VAL A 201 -34.03 -13.94 -8.29
C VAL A 201 -33.05 -13.05 -7.50
N GLU A 202 -33.51 -12.38 -6.44
CA GLU A 202 -32.63 -11.54 -5.61
C GLU A 202 -31.60 -12.38 -4.84
N SER A 203 -31.89 -13.67 -4.61
CA SER A 203 -30.99 -14.61 -3.93
C SER A 203 -29.59 -14.68 -4.56
N TYR A 204 -29.46 -14.56 -5.88
CA TYR A 204 -28.18 -14.59 -6.60
C TYR A 204 -27.30 -13.36 -6.31
N TRP A 205 -27.92 -12.21 -6.04
CA TRP A 205 -27.22 -10.98 -5.69
C TRP A 205 -26.86 -10.92 -4.21
N LEU A 206 -27.73 -11.44 -3.35
CA LEU A 206 -27.51 -11.53 -1.92
C LEU A 206 -26.40 -12.53 -1.57
N LEU A 207 -26.39 -13.68 -2.25
CA LEU A 207 -25.47 -14.78 -2.00
C LEU A 207 -24.72 -15.17 -3.28
N PRO A 208 -23.70 -14.41 -3.69
CA PRO A 208 -22.91 -14.76 -4.87
C PRO A 208 -22.08 -16.03 -4.61
N THR A 209 -22.54 -17.18 -5.10
CA THR A 209 -21.85 -18.46 -4.96
C THR A 209 -22.01 -19.38 -6.17
N LEU A 210 -20.97 -20.15 -6.48
CA LEU A 210 -21.03 -21.23 -7.47
C LEU A 210 -21.94 -22.39 -7.02
N CYS A 211 -22.27 -22.49 -5.73
CA CYS A 211 -23.14 -23.54 -5.19
C CYS A 211 -24.59 -23.45 -5.70
N TRP A 212 -24.98 -22.33 -6.33
CA TRP A 212 -26.25 -22.24 -7.05
C TRP A 212 -26.34 -23.19 -8.25
N PHE A 213 -25.21 -23.54 -8.87
CA PHE A 213 -25.19 -24.50 -9.98
C PHE A 213 -25.34 -25.94 -9.48
N ASN A 214 -24.68 -26.25 -8.37
CA ASN A 214 -24.71 -27.56 -7.73
C ASN A 214 -24.28 -27.39 -6.27
N ALA A 215 -25.07 -27.90 -5.33
CA ALA A 215 -24.81 -27.79 -3.89
C ALA A 215 -24.49 -29.14 -3.23
N SER A 216 -24.16 -30.17 -4.03
CA SER A 216 -23.83 -31.51 -3.54
C SER A 216 -22.44 -31.57 -2.90
N ASP A 217 -22.24 -32.56 -2.02
CA ASP A 217 -20.97 -32.85 -1.35
C ASP A 217 -19.82 -33.03 -2.35
N TRP A 218 -20.07 -33.74 -3.45
CA TRP A 218 -19.10 -33.88 -4.54
C TRP A 218 -18.66 -32.53 -5.11
N PHE A 219 -19.60 -31.60 -5.31
CA PHE A 219 -19.28 -30.29 -5.84
C PHE A 219 -18.51 -29.44 -4.83
N LEU A 220 -18.83 -29.53 -3.54
CA LEU A 220 -18.07 -28.88 -2.47
C LEU A 220 -16.61 -29.38 -2.45
N HIS A 221 -16.40 -30.70 -2.55
CA HIS A 221 -15.06 -31.26 -2.68
C HIS A 221 -14.36 -30.85 -3.97
N LEU A 222 -15.08 -30.75 -5.09
CA LEU A 222 -14.53 -30.27 -6.35
C LEU A 222 -14.01 -28.82 -6.21
N LEU A 223 -14.80 -27.94 -5.61
CA LEU A 223 -14.39 -26.56 -5.33
C LEU A 223 -13.12 -26.52 -4.47
N CYS A 224 -13.07 -27.32 -3.40
CA CYS A 224 -11.88 -27.43 -2.56
C CYS A 224 -10.66 -27.97 -3.32
N ALA A 225 -10.83 -28.99 -4.16
CA ALA A 225 -9.78 -29.61 -4.95
C ALA A 225 -9.20 -28.65 -5.99
N VAL A 226 -10.08 -27.97 -6.74
CA VAL A 226 -9.69 -26.98 -7.75
C VAL A 226 -9.03 -25.78 -7.08
N GLY A 227 -9.60 -25.27 -5.98
CA GLY A 227 -9.02 -24.18 -5.20
C GLY A 227 -7.61 -24.51 -4.69
N THR A 228 -7.43 -25.72 -4.15
CA THR A 228 -6.13 -26.26 -3.72
C THR A 228 -5.13 -26.30 -4.87
N GLY A 229 -5.51 -26.88 -6.02
CA GLY A 229 -4.65 -26.97 -7.20
C GLY A 229 -4.24 -25.60 -7.74
N LEU A 230 -5.18 -24.66 -7.87
CA LEU A 230 -4.90 -23.29 -8.31
C LEU A 230 -4.02 -22.52 -7.32
N SER A 231 -4.15 -22.79 -6.02
CA SER A 231 -3.28 -22.21 -4.98
C SER A 231 -1.84 -22.66 -5.15
N VAL A 232 -1.61 -23.94 -5.47
CA VAL A 232 -0.28 -24.47 -5.81
C VAL A 232 0.26 -23.81 -7.08
N LEU A 233 -0.55 -23.66 -8.13
CA LEU A 233 -0.13 -22.95 -9.34
C LEU A 233 0.26 -21.49 -9.05
N LEU A 234 -0.47 -20.81 -8.15
CA LEU A 234 -0.15 -19.45 -7.71
C LEU A 234 1.17 -19.38 -6.91
N ILE A 235 1.47 -20.38 -6.08
CA ILE A 235 2.78 -20.51 -5.38
C ILE A 235 3.93 -20.58 -6.39
N PHE A 236 3.72 -21.22 -7.54
CA PHE A 236 4.71 -21.25 -8.62
C PHE A 236 4.57 -20.10 -9.61
N GLU A 237 3.60 -19.19 -9.41
CA GLU A 237 3.27 -18.06 -10.28
C GLU A 237 2.99 -18.46 -11.74
N ILE A 238 2.35 -19.62 -11.92
CA ILE A 238 1.80 -20.08 -13.18
C ILE A 238 0.44 -19.43 -13.37
N ALA A 239 0.25 -18.72 -14.49
CA ALA A 239 -0.97 -17.99 -14.83
C ALA A 239 -1.58 -17.18 -13.66
N PRO A 240 -0.81 -16.31 -12.96
CA PRO A 240 -1.20 -15.81 -11.64
C PRO A 240 -2.49 -15.01 -11.64
N VAL A 241 -2.79 -14.24 -12.69
CA VAL A 241 -4.07 -13.50 -12.81
C VAL A 241 -5.25 -14.46 -12.92
N LEU A 242 -5.14 -15.50 -13.76
CA LEU A 242 -6.20 -16.50 -13.91
C LEU A 242 -6.39 -17.26 -12.60
N CYS A 243 -5.30 -17.70 -11.96
CA CYS A 243 -5.34 -18.37 -10.67
C CYS A 243 -6.02 -17.50 -9.61
N LEU A 244 -5.65 -16.21 -9.50
CA LEU A 244 -6.27 -15.29 -8.53
C LEU A 244 -7.75 -15.08 -8.77
N VAL A 245 -8.19 -14.89 -10.02
CA VAL A 245 -9.62 -14.75 -10.36
C VAL A 245 -10.39 -16.00 -9.95
N LEU A 246 -9.91 -17.18 -10.35
CA LEU A 246 -10.61 -18.44 -10.09
C LEU A 246 -10.58 -18.80 -8.60
N VAL A 247 -9.44 -18.68 -7.93
CA VAL A 247 -9.32 -18.91 -6.48
C VAL A 247 -10.22 -17.96 -5.70
N TRP A 248 -10.27 -16.69 -6.08
CA TRP A 248 -11.15 -15.72 -5.43
C TRP A 248 -12.62 -16.09 -5.58
N LEU A 249 -13.07 -16.46 -6.79
CA LEU A 249 -14.44 -16.90 -7.04
C LEU A 249 -14.82 -18.16 -6.26
N ILE A 250 -13.92 -19.14 -6.22
CA ILE A 250 -14.11 -20.38 -5.48
C ILE A 250 -14.15 -20.11 -3.98
N TYR A 251 -13.22 -19.31 -3.45
CA TYR A 251 -13.19 -18.96 -2.03
C TYR A 251 -14.42 -18.17 -1.61
N LEU A 252 -14.88 -17.21 -2.43
CA LEU A 252 -16.14 -16.49 -2.20
C LEU A 252 -17.32 -17.46 -2.11
N SER A 253 -17.36 -18.43 -3.03
CA SER A 253 -18.42 -19.44 -3.06
C SER A 253 -18.45 -20.29 -1.81
N LEU A 254 -17.28 -20.73 -1.35
CA LEU A 254 -17.14 -21.51 -0.11
C LEU A 254 -17.38 -20.67 1.14
N ALA A 255 -17.01 -19.38 1.15
CA ALA A 255 -17.29 -18.47 2.25
C ALA A 255 -18.80 -18.24 2.42
N VAL A 256 -19.53 -18.09 1.31
CA VAL A 256 -21.00 -18.04 1.32
C VAL A 256 -21.59 -19.38 1.77
N ALA A 257 -21.12 -20.49 1.21
CA ALA A 257 -21.63 -21.83 1.54
C ALA A 257 -21.38 -22.24 3.00
N GLY A 258 -20.22 -21.85 3.55
CA GLY A 258 -19.81 -22.15 4.92
C GLY A 258 -20.55 -21.34 5.99
N GLN A 259 -21.35 -20.34 5.60
CA GLN A 259 -22.25 -19.59 6.49
C GLN A 259 -21.51 -19.09 7.74
N THR A 260 -21.99 -19.41 8.94
CA THR A 260 -21.42 -18.99 10.22
C THR A 260 -20.00 -19.53 10.45
N PHE A 261 -19.60 -20.61 9.76
CA PHE A 261 -18.25 -21.16 9.87
C PHE A 261 -17.21 -20.39 9.05
N THR A 262 -17.65 -19.60 8.06
CA THR A 262 -16.80 -18.85 7.13
C THR A 262 -17.38 -17.46 6.88
N ASN A 263 -17.43 -16.62 7.91
CA ASN A 263 -17.78 -15.20 7.79
C ASN A 263 -17.04 -14.40 8.85
N PHE A 264 -15.78 -14.77 9.09
CA PHE A 264 -14.94 -14.08 10.05
C PHE A 264 -14.13 -12.99 9.37
N GLN A 265 -13.56 -12.09 10.18
CA GLN A 265 -12.76 -10.96 9.71
C GLN A 265 -11.61 -11.38 8.78
N TRP A 266 -11.03 -12.57 9.00
CA TRP A 266 -9.97 -13.10 8.14
C TRP A 266 -10.48 -13.59 6.78
N ASP A 267 -11.72 -14.05 6.66
CA ASP A 267 -12.33 -14.44 5.38
C ASP A 267 -12.54 -13.22 4.49
N TYR A 268 -13.08 -12.14 5.05
CA TYR A 268 -13.22 -10.87 4.35
C TYR A 268 -11.87 -10.30 3.94
N LEU A 269 -10.88 -10.35 4.83
CA LEU A 269 -9.52 -9.91 4.53
C LEU A 269 -8.89 -10.71 3.37
N LEU A 270 -9.09 -12.03 3.33
CA LEU A 270 -8.57 -12.87 2.25
C LEU A 270 -9.29 -12.60 0.92
N LEU A 271 -10.60 -12.39 0.93
CA LEU A 271 -11.37 -12.01 -0.25
C LEU A 271 -10.92 -10.66 -0.81
N GLU A 272 -10.77 -9.63 0.02
CA GLU A 272 -10.27 -8.33 -0.43
C GLU A 272 -8.83 -8.39 -0.91
N THR A 273 -7.96 -9.11 -0.18
CA THR A 273 -6.56 -9.28 -0.57
C THR A 273 -6.45 -10.00 -1.91
N GLY A 274 -7.21 -11.08 -2.11
CA GLY A 274 -7.29 -11.81 -3.37
C GLY A 274 -7.72 -10.94 -4.53
N PHE A 275 -8.83 -10.21 -4.35
CA PHE A 275 -9.37 -9.32 -5.38
C PHE A 275 -8.37 -8.22 -5.77
N PHE A 276 -7.78 -7.51 -4.81
CA PHE A 276 -6.79 -6.46 -5.10
C PHE A 276 -5.51 -7.03 -5.73
N SER A 277 -5.17 -8.28 -5.41
CA SER A 277 -3.99 -8.95 -5.97
C SER A 277 -4.11 -9.23 -7.46
N ILE A 278 -5.33 -9.38 -8.01
CA ILE A 278 -5.57 -9.51 -9.46
C ILE A 278 -4.93 -8.33 -10.21
N PHE A 279 -5.05 -7.13 -9.65
CA PHE A 279 -4.53 -5.88 -10.23
C PHE A 279 -3.03 -5.65 -9.97
N LEU A 280 -2.45 -6.41 -9.04
CA LEU A 280 -1.02 -6.38 -8.74
C LEU A 280 -0.24 -7.43 -9.56
N ALA A 281 -0.87 -8.58 -9.83
CA ALA A 281 -0.26 -9.71 -10.50
C ALA A 281 0.10 -9.39 -11.98
N PRO A 282 1.22 -9.94 -12.49
CA PRO A 282 1.59 -9.78 -13.88
C PRO A 282 0.67 -10.61 -14.80
N LEU A 283 0.19 -10.02 -15.91
CA LEU A 283 -0.58 -10.73 -16.93
C LEU A 283 0.36 -11.63 -17.75
N ARG A 284 0.54 -12.87 -17.32
CA ARG A 284 1.38 -13.87 -17.99
C ARG A 284 0.88 -15.28 -17.72
N TRP A 285 1.34 -16.24 -18.52
CA TRP A 285 1.03 -17.66 -18.35
C TRP A 285 2.13 -18.40 -17.57
N TRP A 286 3.41 -18.05 -17.79
CA TRP A 286 4.55 -18.77 -17.21
C TRP A 286 5.44 -17.87 -16.34
N PRO A 287 6.16 -18.44 -15.37
CA PRO A 287 7.13 -17.70 -14.56
C PRO A 287 8.26 -17.15 -15.44
N SER A 288 8.73 -15.95 -15.11
CA SER A 288 9.81 -15.27 -15.85
C SER A 288 10.97 -14.98 -14.91
N SER A 289 12.18 -15.20 -15.41
CA SER A 289 13.44 -14.96 -14.69
C SER A 289 13.96 -13.52 -14.84
N GLY A 290 13.25 -12.68 -15.60
CA GLY A 290 13.62 -11.29 -15.90
C GLY A 290 13.06 -10.26 -14.90
N PHE A 291 13.78 -9.14 -14.71
CA PHE A 291 13.28 -7.96 -14.01
C PHE A 291 12.20 -7.27 -14.84
N GLU A 292 10.95 -7.62 -14.58
CA GLU A 292 9.80 -7.11 -15.33
C GLU A 292 9.35 -5.74 -14.80
N ARG A 293 9.04 -4.84 -15.75
CA ARG A 293 8.17 -3.70 -15.51
C ARG A 293 6.83 -4.06 -16.12
N PRO A 294 5.85 -4.45 -15.28
CA PRO A 294 5.29 -3.37 -14.49
C PRO A 294 4.76 -3.73 -13.10
N PHE A 295 4.86 -2.74 -12.23
CA PHE A 295 4.23 -2.70 -10.91
C PHE A 295 3.13 -1.65 -10.96
N SER A 296 1.89 -2.03 -10.64
CA SER A 296 0.76 -1.10 -10.57
C SER A 296 0.83 -0.30 -9.26
N PRO A 297 1.09 1.02 -9.30
CA PRO A 297 1.18 1.81 -8.07
C PRO A 297 -0.14 1.89 -7.32
N TRP A 298 -1.26 1.85 -8.05
CA TRP A 298 -2.60 1.91 -7.48
C TRP A 298 -3.00 0.60 -6.80
N ALA A 299 -2.74 -0.55 -7.44
CA ALA A 299 -2.99 -1.85 -6.80
C ALA A 299 -2.13 -2.04 -5.54
N HIS A 300 -0.86 -1.62 -5.61
CA HIS A 300 0.01 -1.62 -4.46
C HIS A 300 -0.48 -0.67 -3.35
N PHE A 301 -0.94 0.53 -3.72
CA PHE A 301 -1.54 1.46 -2.76
C PHE A 301 -2.77 0.86 -2.10
N LEU A 302 -3.66 0.19 -2.84
CA LEU A 302 -4.85 -0.47 -2.30
C LEU A 302 -4.49 -1.55 -1.27
N LEU A 303 -3.51 -2.41 -1.56
CA LEU A 303 -3.06 -3.44 -0.61
C LEU A 303 -2.37 -2.83 0.63
N ARG A 304 -1.63 -1.73 0.47
CA ARG A 304 -1.04 -0.98 1.59
C ARG A 304 -2.11 -0.26 2.42
N TRP A 305 -3.14 0.26 1.76
CA TRP A 305 -4.32 0.85 2.40
C TRP A 305 -5.11 -0.21 3.16
N LEU A 306 -5.28 -1.40 2.59
CA LEU A 306 -5.91 -2.53 3.26
C LEU A 306 -5.17 -2.91 4.55
N LEU A 307 -3.84 -3.05 4.48
CA LEU A 307 -3.01 -3.30 5.67
C LEU A 307 -3.13 -2.18 6.72
N PHE A 308 -3.17 -0.92 6.28
CA PHE A 308 -3.41 0.21 7.16
C PHE A 308 -4.76 0.09 7.85
N ARG A 309 -5.84 -0.09 7.07
CA ARG A 309 -7.21 -0.17 7.55
C ARG A 309 -7.36 -1.31 8.55
N LEU A 310 -6.81 -2.48 8.23
CA LEU A 310 -6.82 -3.64 9.11
C LEU A 310 -6.23 -3.32 10.49
N MET A 311 -4.98 -2.86 10.54
CA MET A 311 -4.28 -2.63 11.80
C MET A 311 -4.88 -1.46 12.58
N PHE A 312 -5.21 -0.38 11.88
CA PHE A 312 -5.76 0.81 12.49
C PHE A 312 -7.15 0.56 13.07
N MET A 313 -8.03 -0.12 12.32
CA MET A 313 -9.36 -0.48 12.82
C MET A 313 -9.28 -1.47 13.97
N SER A 314 -8.33 -2.42 13.97
CA SER A 314 -8.12 -3.33 15.10
C SER A 314 -7.88 -2.58 16.42
N GLY A 315 -7.17 -1.45 16.39
CA GLY A 315 -6.97 -0.60 17.57
C GLY A 315 -8.17 0.28 17.90
N VAL A 316 -8.79 0.89 16.88
CA VAL A 316 -9.95 1.79 17.07
C VAL A 316 -11.12 1.06 17.72
N VAL A 317 -11.46 -0.14 17.24
CA VAL A 317 -12.60 -0.90 17.79
C VAL A 317 -12.39 -1.31 19.24
N LYS A 318 -11.15 -1.45 19.71
CA LYS A 318 -10.87 -1.71 21.13
C LYS A 318 -11.24 -0.49 21.97
N LEU A 319 -10.86 0.71 21.51
CA LEU A 319 -11.16 1.96 22.20
C LEU A 319 -12.65 2.33 22.12
N SER A 320 -13.33 2.03 21.02
CA SER A 320 -14.76 2.32 20.84
C SER A 320 -15.70 1.21 21.34
N SER A 321 -15.17 0.07 21.79
CA SER A 321 -16.00 -1.05 22.29
C SER A 321 -16.75 -0.76 23.60
N GLY A 322 -16.34 0.27 24.34
CA GLY A 322 -16.87 0.55 25.68
C GLY A 322 -16.39 -0.41 26.78
N ASP A 323 -15.54 -1.39 26.46
CA ASP A 323 -14.96 -2.30 27.45
C ASP A 323 -13.87 -1.58 28.27
N PRO A 324 -14.05 -1.44 29.61
CA PRO A 324 -13.09 -0.75 30.47
C PRO A 324 -11.73 -1.46 30.56
N SER A 325 -11.63 -2.74 30.20
CA SER A 325 -10.39 -3.51 30.26
C SER A 325 -9.30 -2.97 29.31
N TRP A 326 -9.70 -2.34 28.20
CA TRP A 326 -8.77 -1.69 27.29
C TRP A 326 -8.21 -0.39 27.87
N LEU A 327 -9.07 0.45 28.45
CA LEU A 327 -8.69 1.74 29.02
C LEU A 327 -7.87 1.58 30.31
N ASN A 328 -8.20 0.58 31.12
CA ASN A 328 -7.48 0.27 32.36
C ASN A 328 -6.28 -0.67 32.15
N LEU A 329 -5.91 -0.95 30.89
CA LEU A 329 -4.77 -1.80 30.50
C LEU A 329 -4.84 -3.26 30.99
N SER A 330 -6.00 -3.70 31.47
CA SER A 330 -6.16 -5.02 32.09
C SER A 330 -6.50 -6.14 31.10
N ALA A 331 -6.77 -5.82 29.83
CA ALA A 331 -7.25 -6.78 28.84
C ALA A 331 -6.34 -8.02 28.68
N LEU A 332 -5.02 -7.86 28.74
CA LEU A 332 -4.08 -8.98 28.60
C LEU A 332 -3.92 -9.85 29.85
N HIS A 333 -4.54 -9.50 30.99
CA HIS A 333 -4.56 -10.37 32.17
C HIS A 333 -5.37 -11.66 31.95
N PHE A 334 -6.28 -11.66 30.98
CA PHE A 334 -7.09 -12.83 30.66
C PHE A 334 -7.09 -13.21 29.18
N HIS A 335 -6.64 -12.31 28.29
CA HIS A 335 -6.60 -12.56 26.85
C HIS A 335 -5.94 -13.88 26.46
N TYR A 336 -4.85 -14.27 27.12
CA TYR A 336 -4.08 -15.44 26.70
C TYR A 336 -4.85 -16.77 26.75
N TRP A 337 -5.89 -16.87 27.57
CA TRP A 337 -6.75 -18.04 27.67
C TRP A 337 -8.17 -17.82 27.12
N THR A 338 -8.53 -16.57 26.77
CA THR A 338 -9.80 -16.25 26.09
C THR A 338 -9.65 -16.04 24.57
N GLN A 339 -8.43 -15.94 24.05
CA GLN A 339 -8.16 -15.84 22.62
C GLN A 339 -8.50 -17.15 21.86
N PRO A 340 -8.71 -17.11 20.54
CA PRO A 340 -8.89 -18.29 19.71
C PRO A 340 -7.72 -19.28 19.82
N LEU A 341 -8.05 -20.54 20.14
CA LEU A 341 -7.15 -21.70 20.13
C LEU A 341 -5.76 -21.37 20.71
N PRO A 342 -5.68 -21.08 22.03
CA PRO A 342 -4.43 -20.69 22.67
C PRO A 342 -3.38 -21.80 22.57
N THR A 343 -2.14 -21.42 22.31
CA THR A 343 -1.02 -22.37 22.21
C THR A 343 -0.44 -22.67 23.59
N PRO A 344 0.45 -23.67 23.74
CA PRO A 344 1.18 -23.89 24.98
C PRO A 344 1.99 -22.65 25.45
N LEU A 345 2.43 -21.79 24.52
CA LEU A 345 3.15 -20.57 24.89
C LEU A 345 2.23 -19.54 25.55
N ALA A 346 0.94 -19.53 25.22
CA ALA A 346 -0.05 -18.65 25.84
C ALA A 346 -0.08 -18.82 27.36
N TRP A 347 0.05 -20.07 27.83
CA TRP A 347 0.09 -20.36 29.25
C TRP A 347 1.29 -19.68 29.93
N TRP A 348 2.48 -19.80 29.35
CA TRP A 348 3.68 -19.14 29.86
C TRP A 348 3.59 -17.61 29.80
N ALA A 349 3.03 -17.07 28.71
CA ALA A 349 2.81 -15.63 28.57
C ALA A 349 1.83 -15.09 29.63
N ASN A 350 0.80 -15.87 29.98
CA ASN A 350 -0.15 -15.53 31.04
C ASN A 350 0.47 -15.51 32.44
N GLN A 351 1.54 -16.29 32.70
CA GLN A 351 2.22 -16.29 34.00
C GLN A 351 3.11 -15.05 34.22
N LEU A 352 3.33 -14.22 33.20
CA LEU A 352 4.14 -13.01 33.33
C LEU A 352 3.44 -11.98 34.25
N PRO A 353 4.22 -11.19 35.01
CA PRO A 353 3.69 -10.27 36.02
C PRO A 353 2.77 -9.20 35.41
N GLY A 354 1.85 -8.66 36.21
CA GLY A 354 0.82 -7.72 35.74
C GLY A 354 1.35 -6.52 34.95
N TRP A 355 2.45 -5.91 35.40
CA TRP A 355 3.07 -4.78 34.68
C TRP A 355 3.47 -5.14 33.23
N PHE A 356 3.82 -6.41 32.97
CA PHE A 356 4.15 -6.87 31.62
C PHE A 356 2.90 -6.92 30.74
N GLN A 357 1.76 -7.29 31.32
CA GLN A 357 0.46 -7.32 30.62
C GLN A 357 0.01 -5.90 30.27
N GLU A 358 0.07 -4.99 31.24
CA GLU A 358 -0.25 -3.58 31.05
C GLU A 358 0.65 -2.93 29.98
N ALA A 359 1.96 -3.17 30.06
CA ALA A 359 2.92 -2.71 29.05
C ALA A 359 2.63 -3.30 27.67
N SER A 360 2.22 -4.57 27.60
CA SER A 360 1.88 -5.23 26.35
C SER A 360 0.61 -4.63 25.71
N VAL A 361 -0.38 -4.21 26.50
CA VAL A 361 -1.55 -3.47 25.99
C VAL A 361 -1.13 -2.12 25.40
N LEU A 362 -0.25 -1.38 26.08
CA LEU A 362 0.26 -0.10 25.57
C LEU A 362 1.03 -0.28 24.26
N ILE A 363 1.92 -1.28 24.19
CA ILE A 363 2.69 -1.60 22.99
C ILE A 363 1.77 -2.02 21.85
N MET A 364 0.77 -2.85 22.13
CA MET A 364 -0.28 -3.23 21.17
C MET A 364 -0.95 -1.97 20.59
N PHE A 365 -1.41 -1.04 21.43
CA PHE A 365 -2.02 0.21 20.94
C PHE A 365 -1.05 1.05 20.11
N MET A 366 0.22 1.14 20.47
CA MET A 366 1.21 1.83 19.64
C MET A 366 1.37 1.16 18.27
N ILE A 367 1.36 -0.18 18.21
CA ILE A 367 1.48 -0.92 16.95
C ILE A 367 0.20 -0.85 16.13
N GLU A 368 -0.98 -0.87 16.74
CA GLU A 368 -2.26 -0.82 16.03
C GLU A 368 -2.65 0.61 15.63
N LEU A 369 -2.32 1.63 16.41
CA LEU A 369 -2.76 3.01 16.16
C LEU A 369 -1.68 3.90 15.56
N VAL A 370 -0.38 3.62 15.76
CA VAL A 370 0.70 4.50 15.26
C VAL A 370 1.49 3.86 14.11
N ALA A 371 1.88 2.59 14.24
CA ALA A 371 2.66 1.92 13.19
C ALA A 371 1.99 1.91 11.79
N PRO A 372 0.65 1.85 11.64
CA PRO A 372 0.02 1.89 10.33
C PRO A 372 0.26 3.21 9.60
N PHE A 373 0.30 4.34 10.32
CA PHE A 373 0.63 5.62 9.70
C PHE A 373 2.03 5.61 9.14
N LEU A 374 3.00 5.04 9.88
CA LEU A 374 4.39 4.88 9.44
C LEU A 374 4.47 4.17 8.09
N LEU A 375 3.51 3.31 7.77
CA LEU A 375 3.46 2.63 6.48
C LEU A 375 3.49 3.64 5.34
N PHE A 376 3.00 4.87 5.45
CA PHE A 376 2.99 5.90 4.39
C PHE A 376 4.21 6.84 4.37
N PHE A 377 5.08 6.75 5.37
CA PHE A 377 6.23 7.63 5.56
C PHE A 377 7.47 7.23 4.74
N PRO A 378 8.58 7.99 4.82
CA PRO A 378 9.85 7.64 4.20
C PRO A 378 10.36 6.24 4.55
N ARG A 379 11.27 5.73 3.72
CA ARG A 379 11.73 4.33 3.73
C ARG A 379 11.96 3.77 5.13
N ARG A 380 12.75 4.42 5.99
CA ARG A 380 13.11 3.84 7.28
C ARG A 380 11.92 3.73 8.23
N LEU A 381 11.09 4.77 8.33
CA LEU A 381 9.88 4.74 9.14
C LEU A 381 8.88 3.72 8.61
N ARG A 382 8.75 3.65 7.29
CA ARG A 382 7.90 2.65 6.64
C ARG A 382 8.32 1.22 6.91
N LEU A 383 9.62 0.93 6.83
CA LEU A 383 10.17 -0.39 7.15
C LEU A 383 10.03 -0.70 8.65
N LEU A 384 10.19 0.30 9.51
CA LEU A 384 9.93 0.18 10.94
C LEU A 384 8.47 -0.21 11.20
N GLY A 385 7.50 0.51 10.61
CA GLY A 385 6.07 0.20 10.75
C GLY A 385 5.73 -1.22 10.28
N ALA A 386 6.23 -1.62 9.11
CA ALA A 386 6.04 -2.98 8.59
C ALA A 386 6.67 -4.05 9.50
N ALA A 387 7.87 -3.80 10.03
CA ALA A 387 8.54 -4.70 10.96
C ALA A 387 7.76 -4.82 12.28
N SER A 388 7.31 -3.71 12.86
CA SER A 388 6.50 -3.70 14.08
C SER A 388 5.21 -4.50 13.91
N ILE A 389 4.48 -4.30 12.81
CA ILE A 389 3.26 -5.06 12.52
C ILE A 389 3.58 -6.55 12.32
N ALA A 390 4.60 -6.89 11.52
CA ALA A 390 4.96 -8.29 11.29
C ALA A 390 5.39 -9.00 12.57
N THR A 391 6.21 -8.36 13.42
CA THR A 391 6.60 -8.89 14.73
C THR A 391 5.38 -9.10 15.63
N PHE A 392 4.45 -8.14 15.66
CA PHE A 392 3.22 -8.28 16.44
C PHE A 392 2.38 -9.47 15.99
N GLN A 393 2.22 -9.66 14.68
CA GLN A 393 1.50 -10.81 14.13
C GLN A 393 2.19 -12.16 14.43
N ILE A 394 3.52 -12.20 14.45
CA ILE A 394 4.28 -13.39 14.87
C ILE A 394 4.01 -13.69 16.35
N LEU A 395 4.05 -12.69 17.22
CA LEU A 395 3.78 -12.87 18.65
C LEU A 395 2.36 -13.38 18.89
N ILE A 396 1.36 -12.82 18.19
CA ILE A 396 -0.02 -13.31 18.25
C ILE A 396 -0.08 -14.78 17.79
N ALA A 397 0.53 -15.13 16.65
CA ALA A 397 0.51 -16.50 16.14
C ALA A 397 1.24 -17.50 17.06
N LEU A 398 2.23 -17.03 17.82
CA LEU A 398 2.93 -17.86 18.79
C LEU A 398 2.08 -18.14 20.03
N THR A 399 1.17 -17.24 20.42
CA THR A 399 0.32 -17.40 21.61
C THR A 399 -1.11 -17.84 21.31
N GLY A 400 -1.61 -17.65 20.09
CA GLY A 400 -2.96 -18.04 19.69
C GLY A 400 -3.00 -18.44 18.23
N ASN A 401 -4.07 -19.13 17.82
CA ASN A 401 -4.25 -19.56 16.45
C ASN A 401 -5.50 -18.94 15.84
N TYR A 402 -5.27 -17.95 14.97
CA TYR A 402 -6.28 -17.22 14.21
C TYR A 402 -6.33 -17.71 12.75
N CYS A 403 -6.26 -19.03 12.55
CA CYS A 403 -6.21 -19.65 11.23
C CYS A 403 -5.03 -19.13 10.39
N PHE A 404 -5.30 -18.52 9.24
CA PHE A 404 -4.29 -17.93 8.35
C PHE A 404 -4.14 -16.42 8.52
N PHE A 405 -4.86 -15.79 9.45
CA PHE A 405 -4.93 -14.33 9.62
C PHE A 405 -3.56 -13.68 9.83
N ASN A 406 -2.78 -14.19 10.78
CA ASN A 406 -1.48 -13.63 11.10
C ASN A 406 -0.51 -13.75 9.91
N LEU A 407 -0.50 -14.93 9.25
CA LEU A 407 0.32 -15.18 8.07
C LEU A 407 -0.05 -14.23 6.92
N LEU A 408 -1.34 -14.05 6.63
CA LEU A 408 -1.83 -13.14 5.60
C LEU A 408 -1.39 -11.69 5.88
N THR A 409 -1.48 -11.24 7.13
CA THR A 409 -1.06 -9.90 7.53
C THR A 409 0.45 -9.70 7.40
N ILE A 410 1.26 -10.70 7.76
CA ILE A 410 2.71 -10.69 7.56
C ILE A 410 3.06 -10.61 6.07
N ILE A 411 2.36 -11.37 5.23
CA ILE A 411 2.54 -11.35 3.77
C ILE A 411 2.19 -9.97 3.20
N LEU A 412 1.11 -9.32 3.66
CA LEU A 412 0.79 -7.93 3.29
C LEU A 412 1.93 -6.96 3.66
N CYS A 413 2.60 -7.16 4.80
CA CYS A 413 3.76 -6.33 5.19
C CYS A 413 4.93 -6.45 4.20
N VAL A 414 5.09 -7.59 3.53
CA VAL A 414 6.16 -7.79 2.52
C VAL A 414 6.05 -6.78 1.38
N LEU A 415 4.83 -6.41 0.97
CA LEU A 415 4.63 -5.42 -0.10
C LEU A 415 5.25 -4.06 0.22
N VAL A 416 5.41 -3.73 1.50
CA VAL A 416 5.95 -2.46 1.98
C VAL A 416 7.50 -2.41 1.85
N ILE A 417 8.14 -3.57 1.70
CA ILE A 417 9.60 -3.73 1.62
C ILE A 417 10.09 -3.49 0.19
N ASP A 418 10.89 -2.45 -0.02
CA ASP A 418 11.45 -2.15 -1.34
C ASP A 418 12.64 -3.06 -1.73
N ASP A 419 12.98 -3.07 -3.03
CA ASP A 419 13.98 -4.00 -3.57
C ASP A 419 15.38 -3.84 -2.98
N ALA A 420 15.70 -2.67 -2.40
CA ALA A 420 17.03 -2.39 -1.88
C ALA A 420 17.26 -2.95 -0.46
N VAL A 421 16.26 -3.56 0.18
CA VAL A 421 16.46 -4.31 1.43
C VAL A 421 17.05 -5.70 1.14
N TRP A 422 16.76 -6.27 -0.02
CA TRP A 422 17.12 -7.64 -0.32
C TRP A 422 18.59 -7.73 -0.78
N PRO A 423 19.41 -8.61 -0.18
CA PRO A 423 20.79 -8.78 -0.60
C PRO A 423 20.86 -9.18 -2.07
N VAL A 424 21.74 -8.52 -2.82
CA VAL A 424 22.03 -8.88 -4.21
C VAL A 424 23.12 -9.94 -4.18
N LEU A 425 22.73 -11.20 -4.03
CA LEU A 425 23.65 -12.32 -4.22
C LEU A 425 24.06 -12.38 -5.69
N GLY A 426 25.33 -12.08 -5.97
CA GLY A 426 26.06 -12.50 -7.17
C GLY A 426 25.68 -11.89 -8.53
N ARG A 427 24.60 -11.13 -8.66
CA ARG A 427 24.27 -10.42 -9.93
C ARG A 427 24.76 -8.98 -9.86
N LYS A 428 25.71 -8.61 -10.75
CA LYS A 428 25.94 -7.21 -11.12
C LYS A 428 24.57 -6.58 -11.35
N ARG A 429 24.37 -5.36 -10.86
CA ARG A 429 23.15 -4.54 -11.04
C ARG A 429 22.99 -4.27 -12.53
N SER A 430 22.56 -5.26 -13.30
CA SER A 430 22.24 -5.12 -14.71
C SER A 430 21.13 -4.09 -14.77
N GLU A 431 21.29 -3.09 -15.62
CA GLU A 431 20.21 -2.15 -15.86
C GLU A 431 18.96 -2.94 -16.20
N PRO A 432 17.83 -2.70 -15.51
CA PRO A 432 16.61 -3.42 -15.77
C PRO A 432 16.19 -3.13 -17.21
N VAL A 433 16.41 -4.11 -18.09
CA VAL A 433 15.89 -4.08 -19.46
C VAL A 433 14.38 -3.96 -19.32
N PRO A 434 13.75 -2.88 -19.82
CA PRO A 434 12.31 -2.75 -19.75
C PRO A 434 11.68 -3.82 -20.64
N VAL A 435 11.29 -4.95 -20.05
CA VAL A 435 10.32 -5.84 -20.68
C VAL A 435 8.99 -5.10 -20.67
N GLN A 436 8.43 -4.83 -21.85
CA GLN A 436 7.08 -4.31 -21.99
C GLN A 436 6.09 -5.40 -21.56
N GLY A 437 5.77 -5.47 -20.28
CA GLY A 437 4.68 -6.30 -19.77
C GLY A 437 3.36 -5.54 -19.83
N ALA A 438 2.26 -6.23 -20.15
CA ALA A 438 0.93 -5.63 -20.10
C ALA A 438 0.61 -5.16 -18.67
N THR A 439 0.31 -3.86 -18.51
CA THR A 439 -0.21 -3.28 -17.27
C THR A 439 -1.71 -3.16 -17.30
N TRP A 440 -2.34 -3.32 -16.14
CA TRP A 440 -3.66 -2.76 -15.88
C TRP A 440 -3.67 -1.25 -16.16
N SER A 441 -4.63 -0.80 -16.96
CA SER A 441 -4.79 0.61 -17.29
C SER A 441 -5.14 1.40 -16.03
N PRO A 442 -4.45 2.52 -15.75
CA PRO A 442 -4.84 3.40 -14.66
C PRO A 442 -6.26 3.95 -14.78
N LYS A 443 -6.82 4.02 -16.00
CA LYS A 443 -8.21 4.45 -16.23
C LYS A 443 -9.22 3.49 -15.60
N LEU A 444 -8.87 2.21 -15.43
CA LEU A 444 -9.68 1.23 -14.73
C LEU A 444 -9.43 1.28 -13.21
N LEU A 445 -8.16 1.35 -12.81
CA LEU A 445 -7.80 1.23 -11.39
C LEU A 445 -8.15 2.45 -10.55
N ILE A 446 -8.17 3.65 -11.13
CA ILE A 446 -8.55 4.86 -10.39
C ILE A 446 -10.03 4.77 -9.95
N PRO A 447 -11.00 4.48 -10.83
CA PRO A 447 -12.39 4.23 -10.43
C PRO A 447 -12.52 3.10 -9.40
N VAL A 448 -11.86 1.95 -9.60
CA VAL A 448 -11.90 0.85 -8.63
C VAL A 448 -11.37 1.31 -7.26
N THR A 449 -10.28 2.06 -7.24
CA THR A 449 -9.72 2.62 -6.00
C THR A 449 -10.71 3.58 -5.34
N ALA A 450 -11.33 4.47 -6.12
CA ALA A 450 -12.31 5.43 -5.62
C ALA A 450 -13.54 4.72 -5.02
N VAL A 451 -14.05 3.69 -5.69
CA VAL A 451 -15.16 2.85 -5.19
C VAL A 451 -14.76 2.16 -3.89
N VAL A 452 -13.61 1.48 -3.84
CA VAL A 452 -13.14 0.81 -2.61
C VAL A 452 -13.01 1.78 -1.44
N LEU A 453 -12.46 2.98 -1.68
CA LEU A 453 -12.34 4.00 -0.64
C LEU A 453 -13.70 4.54 -0.20
N LEU A 454 -14.63 4.75 -1.15
CA LEU A 454 -15.98 5.21 -0.89
C LEU A 454 -16.77 4.21 -0.04
N PHE A 455 -16.70 2.91 -0.37
CA PHE A 455 -17.38 1.86 0.39
C PHE A 455 -16.67 1.51 1.70
N SER A 456 -15.36 1.77 1.81
CA SER A 456 -14.65 1.63 3.09
C SER A 456 -15.02 2.72 4.09
N TRP A 457 -15.38 3.92 3.62
CA TRP A 457 -15.71 5.05 4.48
C TRP A 457 -16.86 4.77 5.45
N PRO A 458 -17.99 4.19 5.00
CA PRO A 458 -19.03 3.63 5.84
C PRO A 458 -18.53 2.84 7.06
N LEU A 459 -17.76 1.78 6.80
CA LEU A 459 -17.27 0.88 7.84
C LEU A 459 -16.30 1.58 8.80
N LEU A 460 -15.50 2.53 8.28
CA LEU A 460 -14.64 3.37 9.09
C LEU A 460 -15.46 4.25 10.03
N TRP A 461 -16.52 4.89 9.52
CA TRP A 461 -17.38 5.76 10.29
C TRP A 461 -18.05 5.02 11.47
N GLU A 462 -18.67 3.88 11.20
CA GLU A 462 -19.30 3.05 12.25
C GLU A 462 -18.30 2.59 13.32
N SER A 463 -17.06 2.28 12.91
CA SER A 463 -16.02 1.87 13.87
C SER A 463 -15.62 2.99 14.84
N PHE A 464 -15.67 4.24 14.40
CA PHE A 464 -15.38 5.42 15.24
C PHE A 464 -16.59 5.86 16.06
N PHE A 465 -17.78 5.75 15.48
CA PHE A 465 -19.02 6.26 16.06
C PHE A 465 -20.12 5.19 16.02
N PRO A 466 -19.99 4.13 16.83
CA PRO A 466 -20.94 3.00 16.80
C PRO A 466 -22.36 3.39 17.17
N GLU A 467 -22.54 4.51 17.89
CA GLU A 467 -23.85 5.04 18.30
C GLU A 467 -24.35 6.20 17.43
N ALA A 468 -23.59 6.65 16.41
CA ALA A 468 -23.99 7.78 15.60
C ALA A 468 -24.87 7.37 14.42
N ASP A 469 -25.96 8.12 14.22
CA ASP A 469 -26.77 8.02 13.01
C ASP A 469 -25.92 8.30 11.76
N TRP A 470 -26.22 7.59 10.69
CA TRP A 470 -25.59 7.79 9.40
C TRP A 470 -25.79 9.24 8.92
N PRO A 471 -24.77 9.87 8.32
CA PRO A 471 -24.97 11.12 7.61
C PRO A 471 -26.12 10.97 6.59
N PRO A 472 -27.09 11.91 6.51
CA PRO A 472 -28.33 11.72 5.75
C PRO A 472 -28.14 11.40 4.25
N LEU A 473 -27.00 11.80 3.67
CA LEU A 473 -26.62 11.49 2.29
C LEU A 473 -26.21 10.02 2.05
N LEU A 474 -25.78 9.32 3.11
CA LEU A 474 -25.37 7.90 3.04
C LEU A 474 -26.49 6.98 3.53
N GLY A 475 -27.31 7.44 4.49
CA GLY A 475 -28.46 6.68 4.98
C GLY A 475 -29.42 6.26 3.86
N THR A 476 -29.63 7.10 2.84
CA THR A 476 -30.50 6.78 1.69
C THR A 476 -29.89 5.78 0.70
N ALA A 477 -28.56 5.63 0.64
CA ALA A 477 -27.87 4.68 -0.23
C ALA A 477 -27.76 3.27 0.38
N TYR A 478 -27.90 3.16 1.71
CA TYR A 478 -27.76 1.92 2.47
C TYR A 478 -29.04 1.49 3.23
N ALA A 479 -30.17 2.17 3.00
CA ALA A 479 -31.46 1.88 3.67
C ALA A 479 -32.26 0.70 3.08
N TYR A 480 -31.60 -0.32 2.52
CA TYR A 480 -32.26 -1.53 2.01
C TYR A 480 -31.72 -2.79 2.66
#